data_AF-A0A933K737-F1
#
_entry.id   AF-A0A933K737-F1
#
_cell.length_a   1.000
_cell.length_b   1.000
_cell.length_c   1.000
_cell.angle_alpha   90.00
_cell.angle_beta   90.00
_cell.angle_gamma   90.00
#
_symmetry.space_group_name_H-M   'P 1'
#
loop_
_entity.id
_entity.type
_entity.pdbx_description
1 polymer ?
#
loop_
_entity_poly.entity_id
_entity_poly.type
_entity_poly.pdbx_seq_one_letter_code
_entity_poly.pdbx_strand_id
1 'polypeptide(L)'
;MYTRTELRTVPVSQHLFDIKHGGFVFHGDPAVLDLIPDQPAGELPKTCAWTLVINRLSCLLESVQESFFETPPAGSDLLLMEYMAHKIVLCAAEALLIMRGTYDVSYARRAEAFAREFADRPDAVELVKRSTRFKLLETVADDSDPAGLWFEARDLYLGAVTECARPRLGPRADSWTAIAGLHEGPWLGHWLRRLKWRFLDSRRHQDLLWWRRKARLEMAELFLLVARRAGGGAHEEWLARARDRLAPHAAGPIGSWEEVRRAAIWCERRFVHPVV
;
A
#
# COMPACT_ATOMS: atom_id res chain seq x y z
N MET A 1 7.15 21.70 -16.98
CA MET A 1 6.31 21.62 -18.20
C MET A 1 7.22 21.08 -19.29
N TYR A 2 6.85 20.01 -19.99
CA TYR A 2 7.68 19.45 -21.06
C TYR A 2 7.50 20.26 -22.35
N THR A 3 8.59 20.55 -23.04
CA THR A 3 8.60 21.02 -24.43
C THR A 3 8.30 19.86 -25.39
N ARG A 4 7.92 20.18 -26.63
CA ARG A 4 7.69 19.15 -27.67
C ARG A 4 8.92 18.28 -27.93
N THR A 5 10.12 18.86 -27.82
CA THR A 5 11.38 18.12 -27.99
C THR A 5 11.62 17.17 -26.81
N GLU A 6 11.39 17.63 -25.57
CA GLU A 6 11.55 16.78 -24.39
C GLU A 6 10.56 15.61 -24.38
N LEU A 7 9.30 15.82 -24.82
CA LEU A 7 8.29 14.76 -24.91
C LEU A 7 8.73 13.56 -25.75
N ARG A 8 9.57 13.77 -26.76
CA ARG A 8 10.08 12.69 -27.63
C ARG A 8 11.17 11.84 -26.99
N THR A 9 11.78 12.32 -25.92
CA THR A 9 12.92 11.67 -25.24
C THR A 9 12.65 11.43 -23.77
N VAL A 10 11.39 11.49 -23.33
CA VAL A 10 11.04 11.22 -21.93
C VAL A 10 11.34 9.77 -21.57
N PRO A 11 11.86 9.51 -20.36
CA PRO A 11 12.09 8.15 -19.90
C PRO A 11 10.77 7.41 -19.71
N VAL A 12 10.80 6.09 -19.90
CA VAL A 12 9.67 5.19 -19.67
C VAL A 12 9.19 5.33 -18.23
N SER A 13 7.89 5.53 -18.04
CA SER A 13 7.26 5.53 -16.72
C SER A 13 5.79 5.18 -16.83
N GLN A 14 5.22 4.60 -15.76
CA GLN A 14 3.78 4.32 -15.68
C GLN A 14 2.94 5.59 -15.96
N HIS A 15 3.34 6.74 -15.42
CA HIS A 15 2.61 8.00 -15.62
C HIS A 15 2.51 8.42 -17.09
N LEU A 16 3.61 8.30 -17.84
CA LEU A 16 3.64 8.65 -19.26
C LEU A 16 2.93 7.60 -20.12
N PHE A 17 3.02 6.32 -19.74
CA PHE A 17 2.21 5.25 -20.33
C PHE A 17 0.71 5.52 -20.15
N ASP A 18 0.28 5.88 -18.93
CA ASP A 18 -1.12 6.21 -18.65
C ASP A 18 -1.60 7.41 -19.46
N ILE A 19 -0.78 8.46 -19.58
CA ILE A 19 -1.08 9.64 -20.42
C ILE A 19 -1.17 9.26 -21.90
N LYS A 20 -0.23 8.47 -22.41
CA LYS A 20 -0.17 8.04 -23.82
C LYS A 20 -1.40 7.22 -24.21
N HIS A 21 -1.75 6.22 -23.41
CA HIS A 21 -2.72 5.20 -23.79
C HIS A 21 -4.12 5.43 -23.23
N GLY A 22 -4.26 6.22 -22.16
CA GLY A 22 -5.54 6.53 -21.52
C GLY A 22 -5.87 8.02 -21.45
N GLY A 23 -4.95 8.90 -21.85
CA GLY A 23 -5.15 10.35 -21.84
C GLY A 23 -5.97 10.84 -23.03
N PHE A 24 -6.50 12.05 -22.89
CA PHE A 24 -7.15 12.79 -23.97
C PHE A 24 -6.70 14.26 -23.92
N VAL A 25 -6.64 14.91 -25.08
CA VAL A 25 -6.28 16.32 -25.18
C VAL A 25 -7.56 17.15 -25.12
N PHE A 26 -7.77 17.85 -24.00
CA PHE A 26 -8.92 18.74 -23.87
C PHE A 26 -8.77 20.04 -24.67
N HIS A 27 -7.55 20.58 -24.77
CA HIS A 27 -7.26 21.82 -25.47
C HIS A 27 -5.83 21.82 -26.03
N GLY A 28 -5.64 22.40 -27.23
CA GLY A 28 -4.35 22.49 -27.91
C GLY A 28 -4.20 21.51 -29.08
N ASP A 29 -2.96 21.16 -29.42
CA ASP A 29 -2.64 20.25 -30.51
C ASP A 29 -3.02 18.79 -30.14
N PRO A 30 -3.97 18.15 -30.84
CA PRO A 30 -4.38 16.78 -30.54
C PRO A 30 -3.26 15.75 -30.74
N ALA A 31 -2.25 16.06 -31.56
CA ALA A 31 -1.10 15.19 -31.82
C ALA A 31 -0.01 15.27 -30.72
N VAL A 32 -0.22 16.02 -29.64
CA VAL A 32 0.79 16.14 -28.56
C VAL A 32 1.06 14.80 -27.88
N LEU A 33 0.07 13.92 -27.75
CA LEU A 33 0.23 12.58 -27.19
C LEU A 33 1.05 11.66 -28.12
N ASP A 34 1.03 11.92 -29.43
CA ASP A 34 1.84 11.18 -30.41
C ASP A 34 3.34 11.47 -30.26
N LEU A 35 3.70 12.58 -29.60
CA LEU A 35 5.08 12.91 -29.30
C LEU A 35 5.69 12.01 -28.24
N ILE A 36 4.88 11.46 -27.33
CA ILE A 36 5.34 10.51 -26.32
C ILE A 36 5.65 9.18 -27.04
N PRO A 37 6.84 8.58 -26.87
CA PRO A 37 7.17 7.30 -27.50
C PRO A 37 6.15 6.22 -27.15
N ASP A 38 5.81 5.38 -28.13
CA ASP A 38 5.00 4.19 -27.87
C ASP A 38 5.83 3.19 -27.04
N GLN A 39 5.24 2.64 -25.98
CA GLN A 39 5.93 1.81 -25.01
C GLN A 39 5.03 0.62 -24.66
N PRO A 40 5.42 -0.63 -24.97
CA PRO A 40 4.63 -1.77 -24.56
C PRO A 40 4.64 -1.90 -23.04
N ALA A 41 3.55 -2.40 -22.46
CA ALA A 41 3.43 -2.58 -21.01
C ALA A 41 4.56 -3.44 -20.40
N GLY A 42 5.09 -4.39 -21.18
CA GLY A 42 6.22 -5.24 -20.82
C GLY A 42 7.55 -4.49 -20.61
N GLU A 43 7.67 -3.27 -21.12
CA GLU A 43 8.85 -2.41 -20.96
C GLU A 43 8.74 -1.46 -19.75
N LEU A 44 7.60 -1.43 -19.05
CA LEU A 44 7.45 -0.61 -17.85
C LEU A 44 8.49 -1.02 -16.79
N PRO A 45 9.27 -0.07 -16.24
CA PRO A 45 10.24 -0.38 -15.21
C PRO A 45 9.55 -1.00 -13.99
N LYS A 46 10.10 -2.11 -13.48
CA LYS A 46 9.68 -2.72 -12.20
C LYS A 46 9.78 -1.75 -11.01
N THR A 47 10.57 -0.69 -11.15
CA THR A 47 10.64 0.41 -10.18
C THR A 47 9.34 1.21 -10.08
N CYS A 48 8.51 1.24 -11.13
CA CYS A 48 7.16 1.80 -11.09
C CYS A 48 6.26 1.01 -10.13
N ALA A 49 6.23 -0.32 -10.22
CA ALA A 49 5.46 -1.17 -9.30
C ALA A 49 5.85 -0.95 -7.83
N TRP A 50 7.16 -0.91 -7.56
CA TRP A 50 7.67 -0.61 -6.22
C TRP A 50 7.26 0.80 -5.74
N THR A 51 7.40 1.80 -6.60
CA THR A 51 7.01 3.18 -6.26
C THR A 51 5.51 3.25 -5.96
N LEU A 52 4.70 2.53 -6.73
CA LEU A 52 3.25 2.46 -6.57
C LEU A 52 2.86 1.88 -5.21
N VAL A 53 3.39 0.70 -4.85
CA VAL A 53 3.06 0.08 -3.55
C VAL A 53 3.53 0.94 -2.40
N ILE A 54 4.73 1.52 -2.44
CA ILE A 54 5.24 2.38 -1.36
C ILE A 54 4.41 3.66 -1.23
N ASN A 55 4.01 4.29 -2.33
CA ASN A 55 3.15 5.47 -2.29
C ASN A 55 1.74 5.18 -1.76
N ARG A 56 1.30 3.91 -1.79
CA ARG A 56 -0.02 3.48 -1.31
C ARG A 56 0.01 2.88 0.08
N LEU A 57 1.20 2.72 0.68
CA LEU A 57 1.33 2.33 2.07
C LEU A 57 0.57 3.30 2.98
N SER A 58 0.70 4.62 2.75
CA SER A 58 -0.03 5.60 3.57
C SER A 58 -1.54 5.42 3.49
N CYS A 59 -2.08 4.93 2.36
CA CYS A 59 -3.52 4.66 2.27
C CYS A 59 -3.96 3.51 3.19
N LEU A 60 -3.17 2.44 3.25
CA LEU A 60 -3.42 1.32 4.18
C LEU A 60 -3.36 1.75 5.63
N LEU A 61 -2.46 2.68 5.93
CA LEU A 61 -2.24 3.18 7.27
C LEU A 61 -3.29 4.21 7.70
N GLU A 62 -3.64 5.14 6.81
CA GLU A 62 -4.66 6.16 7.06
C GLU A 62 -6.07 5.58 7.23
N SER A 63 -6.33 4.38 6.69
CA SER A 63 -7.62 3.70 6.86
C SER A 63 -7.86 3.12 8.26
N VAL A 64 -6.86 3.09 9.13
CA VAL A 64 -6.99 2.68 10.53
C VAL A 64 -6.60 3.85 11.43
N GLN A 65 -7.54 4.30 12.26
CA GLN A 65 -7.28 5.34 13.25
C GLN A 65 -6.97 4.69 14.60
N GLU A 66 -6.16 5.37 15.41
CA GLU A 66 -5.80 4.91 16.76
C GLU A 66 -7.05 4.75 17.65
N SER A 67 -8.04 5.62 17.47
CA SER A 67 -9.32 5.52 18.17
C SER A 67 -10.04 4.19 17.93
N PHE A 68 -9.77 3.49 16.82
CA PHE A 68 -10.42 2.22 16.50
C PHE A 68 -10.03 1.08 17.46
N PHE A 69 -8.93 1.23 18.20
CA PHE A 69 -8.53 0.27 19.25
C PHE A 69 -9.37 0.40 20.52
N GLU A 70 -9.98 1.57 20.75
CA GLU A 70 -10.81 1.84 21.93
C GLU A 70 -12.30 1.80 21.58
N THR A 71 -12.66 2.32 20.41
CA THR A 71 -14.03 2.46 19.93
C THR A 71 -14.14 1.92 18.51
N PRO A 72 -15.02 0.95 18.22
CA PRO A 72 -15.19 0.43 16.87
C PRO A 72 -15.49 1.53 15.84
N PRO A 73 -14.97 1.44 14.59
CA PRO A 73 -15.27 2.41 13.54
C PRO A 73 -16.78 2.45 13.26
N ALA A 74 -17.32 3.64 13.00
CA ALA A 74 -18.73 3.84 12.72
C ALA A 74 -18.97 4.93 11.66
N GLY A 75 -20.12 4.87 10.99
CA GLY A 75 -20.55 5.89 10.03
C GLY A 75 -19.51 6.15 8.93
N SER A 76 -18.99 7.38 8.85
CA SER A 76 -18.01 7.78 7.83
C SER A 76 -16.67 7.05 7.94
N ASP A 77 -16.31 6.52 9.12
CA ASP A 77 -15.06 5.76 9.28
C ASP A 77 -15.10 4.44 8.50
N LEU A 78 -16.25 3.76 8.51
CA LEU A 78 -16.47 2.52 7.76
C LEU A 78 -16.39 2.78 6.25
N LEU A 79 -17.01 3.86 5.78
CA LEU A 79 -16.95 4.27 4.36
C LEU A 79 -15.51 4.62 3.94
N LEU A 80 -14.76 5.31 4.80
CA LEU A 80 -13.36 5.61 4.53
C LEU A 80 -12.52 4.34 4.48
N MET A 81 -12.72 3.40 5.41
CA MET A 81 -12.02 2.13 5.47
C MET A 81 -12.26 1.30 4.20
N GLU A 82 -13.52 1.15 3.79
CA GLU A 82 -13.92 0.46 2.57
C GLU A 82 -13.29 1.08 1.32
N TYR A 83 -13.43 2.41 1.17
CA TYR A 83 -12.86 3.15 0.04
C TYR A 83 -11.35 2.95 -0.06
N MET A 84 -10.65 3.03 1.06
CA MET A 84 -9.21 2.86 1.11
C MET A 84 -8.79 1.41 0.82
N ALA A 85 -9.54 0.42 1.34
CA ALA A 85 -9.29 -0.99 1.07
C ALA A 85 -9.39 -1.29 -0.43
N HIS A 86 -10.44 -0.85 -1.12
CA HIS A 86 -10.55 -1.01 -2.58
C HIS A 86 -9.41 -0.32 -3.33
N LYS A 87 -9.01 0.88 -2.90
CA LYS A 87 -7.88 1.60 -3.51
C LYS A 87 -6.56 0.86 -3.35
N ILE A 88 -6.36 0.18 -2.22
CA ILE A 88 -5.18 -0.64 -1.93
C ILE A 88 -5.18 -1.91 -2.78
N VAL A 89 -6.33 -2.59 -2.91
CA VAL A 89 -6.48 -3.76 -3.80
C VAL A 89 -6.10 -3.41 -5.23
N LEU A 90 -6.64 -2.31 -5.77
CA LEU A 90 -6.35 -1.88 -7.13
C LEU A 90 -4.88 -1.54 -7.31
N CYS A 91 -4.26 -0.86 -6.34
CA CYS A 91 -2.82 -0.63 -6.34
C CYS A 91 -2.01 -1.94 -6.37
N ALA A 92 -2.38 -2.92 -5.53
CA ALA A 92 -1.66 -4.18 -5.45
C ALA A 92 -1.76 -4.95 -6.77
N ALA A 93 -2.95 -4.98 -7.38
CA ALA A 93 -3.17 -5.58 -8.70
C ALA A 93 -2.36 -4.88 -9.79
N GLU A 94 -2.38 -3.54 -9.84
CA GLU A 94 -1.58 -2.75 -10.77
C GLU A 94 -0.08 -3.06 -10.64
N ALA A 95 0.45 -3.07 -9.42
CA ALA A 95 1.85 -3.35 -9.17
C ALA A 95 2.24 -4.76 -9.65
N LEU A 96 1.40 -5.75 -9.35
CA LEU A 96 1.60 -7.13 -9.79
C LEU A 96 1.54 -7.27 -11.31
N LEU A 97 0.63 -6.56 -12.00
CA LEU A 97 0.55 -6.56 -13.46
C LEU A 97 1.75 -5.87 -14.10
N ILE A 98 2.25 -4.76 -13.53
CA ILE A 98 3.52 -4.14 -13.99
C ILE A 98 4.67 -5.13 -13.83
N MET A 99 4.73 -5.85 -12.71
CA MET A 99 5.75 -6.88 -12.49
C MET A 99 5.68 -8.04 -13.49
N ARG A 100 4.49 -8.32 -14.05
CA ARG A 100 4.25 -9.32 -15.10
C ARG A 100 4.36 -8.76 -16.52
N GLY A 101 4.49 -7.44 -16.69
CA GLY A 101 4.50 -6.81 -18.01
C GLY A 101 3.14 -6.80 -18.73
N THR A 102 2.05 -6.99 -17.99
CA THR A 102 0.68 -7.13 -18.51
C THR A 102 -0.25 -6.02 -18.03
N TYR A 103 0.33 -4.91 -17.57
CA TYR A 103 -0.40 -3.72 -17.16
C TYR A 103 -1.20 -3.10 -18.33
N ASP A 104 -2.36 -2.53 -18.02
CA ASP A 104 -3.18 -1.76 -18.95
C ASP A 104 -3.76 -0.54 -18.22
N VAL A 105 -4.06 0.54 -18.94
CA VAL A 105 -4.62 1.77 -18.36
C VAL A 105 -6.08 1.60 -17.91
N SER A 106 -6.82 0.68 -18.52
CA SER A 106 -8.22 0.41 -18.22
C SER A 106 -8.36 -0.45 -16.97
N TYR A 107 -9.19 -0.01 -16.01
CA TYR A 107 -9.53 -0.83 -14.83
C TYR A 107 -10.14 -2.18 -15.21
N ALA A 108 -10.99 -2.21 -16.25
CA ALA A 108 -11.63 -3.44 -16.71
C ALA A 108 -10.60 -4.43 -17.27
N ARG A 109 -9.75 -3.97 -18.19
CA ARG A 109 -8.71 -4.82 -18.79
C ARG A 109 -7.67 -5.29 -17.77
N ARG A 110 -7.36 -4.47 -16.75
CA ARG A 110 -6.52 -4.89 -15.63
C ARG A 110 -7.14 -6.02 -14.82
N ALA A 111 -8.43 -5.96 -14.52
CA ALA A 111 -9.11 -7.05 -13.81
C ALA A 111 -9.10 -8.35 -14.63
N GLU A 112 -9.32 -8.28 -15.94
CA GLU A 112 -9.22 -9.43 -16.85
C GLU A 112 -7.80 -10.00 -16.93
N ALA A 113 -6.80 -9.13 -17.08
CA ALA A 113 -5.40 -9.53 -17.07
C ALA A 113 -5.03 -10.18 -15.74
N PHE A 114 -5.45 -9.60 -14.62
CA PHE A 114 -5.18 -10.14 -13.29
C PHE A 114 -5.81 -11.53 -13.11
N ALA A 115 -7.06 -11.72 -13.55
CA ALA A 115 -7.74 -13.01 -13.51
C ALA A 115 -7.00 -14.10 -14.31
N ARG A 116 -6.38 -13.72 -15.44
CA ARG A 116 -5.58 -14.65 -16.27
C ARG A 116 -4.23 -14.96 -15.64
N GLU A 117 -3.49 -13.95 -15.18
CA GLU A 117 -2.12 -14.11 -14.67
C GLU A 117 -2.07 -14.76 -13.27
N PHE A 118 -3.14 -14.63 -12.49
CA PHE A 118 -3.24 -15.10 -11.11
C PHE A 118 -4.43 -16.07 -10.93
N ALA A 119 -4.69 -16.90 -11.94
CA ALA A 119 -5.77 -17.90 -11.91
C ALA A 119 -5.61 -18.93 -10.78
N ASP A 120 -4.40 -19.09 -10.25
CA ASP A 120 -4.07 -19.89 -9.07
C ASP A 120 -4.50 -19.25 -7.74
N ARG A 121 -5.00 -18.02 -7.76
CA ARG A 121 -5.41 -17.23 -6.57
C ARG A 121 -6.86 -16.72 -6.72
N PRO A 122 -7.86 -17.61 -6.74
CA PRO A 122 -9.25 -17.24 -7.03
C PRO A 122 -9.80 -16.15 -6.10
N ASP A 123 -9.47 -16.18 -4.81
CA ASP A 123 -9.93 -15.17 -3.85
C ASP A 123 -9.38 -13.77 -4.16
N ALA A 124 -8.10 -13.69 -4.54
CA ALA A 124 -7.48 -12.42 -4.95
C ALA A 124 -8.10 -11.91 -6.26
N VAL A 125 -8.41 -12.81 -7.20
CA VAL A 125 -9.08 -12.45 -8.45
C VAL A 125 -10.47 -11.86 -8.17
N GLU A 126 -11.25 -12.48 -7.28
CA GLU A 126 -12.57 -11.97 -6.93
C GLU A 126 -12.48 -10.62 -6.19
N LEU A 127 -11.53 -10.48 -5.27
CA LEU A 127 -11.26 -9.22 -4.57
C LEU A 127 -10.93 -8.07 -5.54
N VAL A 128 -10.11 -8.34 -6.57
CA VAL A 128 -9.79 -7.36 -7.62
C VAL A 128 -11.01 -7.04 -8.48
N LYS A 129 -11.81 -8.03 -8.86
CA LYS A 129 -13.05 -7.81 -9.62
C LYS A 129 -14.04 -6.94 -8.83
N ARG A 130 -14.26 -7.26 -7.55
CA ARG A 130 -15.09 -6.48 -6.62
C ARG A 130 -14.60 -5.02 -6.55
N SER A 131 -13.30 -4.83 -6.35
CA SER A 131 -12.70 -3.48 -6.25
C SER A 131 -12.74 -2.70 -7.56
N THR A 132 -12.59 -3.37 -8.71
CA THR A 132 -12.79 -2.75 -10.02
C THR A 132 -14.23 -2.33 -10.21
N ARG A 133 -15.21 -3.16 -9.82
CA ARG A 133 -16.63 -2.81 -9.89
C ARG A 133 -16.93 -1.59 -9.02
N PHE A 134 -16.46 -1.57 -7.78
CA PHE A 134 -16.58 -0.42 -6.87
C PHE A 134 -16.04 0.86 -7.53
N LYS A 135 -14.85 0.78 -8.14
CA LYS A 135 -14.21 1.93 -8.81
C LYS A 135 -14.95 2.44 -10.04
N LEU A 136 -15.61 1.55 -10.79
CA LEU A 136 -16.28 1.88 -12.06
C LEU A 136 -17.74 2.31 -11.90
N LEU A 137 -18.45 1.77 -10.92
CA LEU A 137 -19.89 2.00 -10.77
C LEU A 137 -20.25 3.05 -9.72
N GLU A 138 -19.28 3.53 -8.92
CA GLU A 138 -19.47 4.49 -7.80
C GLU A 138 -20.72 4.22 -6.94
N THR A 139 -21.16 2.97 -6.89
CA THR A 139 -22.21 2.58 -5.95
C THR A 139 -21.51 2.46 -4.62
N VAL A 140 -21.99 3.18 -3.60
CA VAL A 140 -21.62 2.92 -2.21
C VAL A 140 -21.92 1.44 -2.01
N ALA A 141 -20.87 0.61 -2.02
CA ALA A 141 -21.07 -0.81 -1.91
C ALA A 141 -21.62 -1.06 -0.50
N ASP A 142 -22.63 -1.92 -0.46
CA ASP A 142 -23.24 -2.42 0.76
C ASP A 142 -22.34 -3.51 1.35
N ASP A 143 -21.01 -3.27 1.38
CA ASP A 143 -20.09 -4.26 1.95
C ASP A 143 -20.33 -4.24 3.46
N SER A 144 -21.06 -5.26 3.92
CA SER A 144 -21.48 -5.36 5.31
C SER A 144 -20.29 -5.49 6.28
N ASP A 145 -19.08 -5.72 5.76
CA ASP A 145 -17.85 -5.87 6.54
C ASP A 145 -16.63 -5.13 5.95
N PRO A 146 -16.54 -3.80 6.11
CA PRO A 146 -15.37 -3.03 5.69
C PRO A 146 -14.06 -3.45 6.37
N ALA A 147 -14.14 -4.00 7.59
CA ALA A 147 -12.97 -4.47 8.33
C ALA A 147 -12.41 -5.76 7.72
N GLY A 148 -13.26 -6.72 7.37
CA GLY A 148 -12.89 -7.93 6.64
C GLY A 148 -12.23 -7.60 5.30
N LEU A 149 -12.88 -6.72 4.51
CA LEU A 149 -12.32 -6.22 3.25
C LEU A 149 -10.93 -5.58 3.44
N TRP A 150 -10.73 -4.82 4.52
CA TRP A 150 -9.43 -4.22 4.83
C TRP A 150 -8.34 -5.28 5.06
N PHE A 151 -8.64 -6.36 5.80
CA PHE A 151 -7.68 -7.43 6.03
C PHE A 151 -7.32 -8.19 4.74
N GLU A 152 -8.30 -8.45 3.88
CA GLU A 152 -8.08 -9.04 2.57
C GLU A 152 -7.21 -8.14 1.68
N ALA A 153 -7.52 -6.83 1.65
CA ALA A 153 -6.76 -5.83 0.91
C ALA A 153 -5.32 -5.74 1.41
N ARG A 154 -5.12 -5.73 2.73
CA ARG A 154 -3.80 -5.75 3.37
C ARG A 154 -3.01 -6.97 2.91
N ASP A 155 -3.58 -8.16 2.98
CA ASP A 155 -2.88 -9.40 2.66
C ASP A 155 -2.44 -9.45 1.19
N LEU A 156 -3.31 -9.05 0.26
CA LEU A 156 -2.96 -8.92 -1.15
C LEU A 156 -1.85 -7.87 -1.35
N TYR A 157 -1.96 -6.72 -0.69
CA TYR A 157 -0.97 -5.65 -0.76
C TYR A 157 0.41 -6.09 -0.23
N LEU A 158 0.45 -6.81 0.88
CA LEU A 158 1.69 -7.34 1.43
C LEU A 158 2.35 -8.34 0.49
N GLY A 159 1.55 -9.21 -0.16
CA GLY A 159 2.03 -10.07 -1.23
C GLY A 159 2.65 -9.27 -2.39
N ALA A 160 1.99 -8.19 -2.82
CA ALA A 160 2.50 -7.32 -3.87
C ALA A 160 3.81 -6.61 -3.47
N VAL A 161 3.93 -6.13 -2.22
CA VAL A 161 5.16 -5.53 -1.70
C VAL A 161 6.32 -6.53 -1.72
N THR A 162 6.10 -7.76 -1.26
CA THR A 162 7.11 -8.83 -1.30
C THR A 162 7.57 -9.12 -2.72
N GLU A 163 6.64 -9.28 -3.67
CA GLU A 163 6.96 -9.50 -5.08
C GLU A 163 7.75 -8.32 -5.69
N CYS A 164 7.35 -7.08 -5.38
CA CYS A 164 8.06 -5.88 -5.85
C CYS A 164 9.45 -5.71 -5.22
N ALA A 165 9.67 -6.23 -4.01
CA ALA A 165 10.95 -6.16 -3.31
C ALA A 165 11.93 -7.24 -3.79
N ARG A 166 11.43 -8.40 -4.26
CA ARG A 166 12.21 -9.57 -4.68
C ARG A 166 13.35 -9.27 -5.66
N PRO A 167 13.19 -8.46 -6.71
CA PRO A 167 14.30 -8.13 -7.61
C PRO A 167 15.48 -7.42 -6.92
N ARG A 168 15.24 -6.73 -5.79
CA ARG A 168 16.27 -6.00 -5.04
C ARG A 168 16.91 -6.82 -3.93
N LEU A 169 16.13 -7.67 -3.29
CA LEU A 169 16.55 -8.43 -2.11
C LEU A 169 16.91 -9.88 -2.40
N GLY A 170 16.56 -10.37 -3.60
CA GLY A 170 16.68 -11.77 -3.95
C GLY A 170 15.92 -12.64 -2.93
N PRO A 171 16.51 -13.76 -2.46
CA PRO A 171 15.89 -14.65 -1.47
C PRO A 171 15.55 -13.98 -0.14
N ARG A 172 16.16 -12.82 0.18
CA ARG A 172 15.88 -12.11 1.44
C ARG A 172 14.51 -11.43 1.42
N ALA A 173 13.85 -11.29 0.27
CA ALA A 173 12.55 -10.65 0.16
C ALA A 173 11.44 -11.36 0.95
N ASP A 174 11.61 -12.65 1.26
CA ASP A 174 10.64 -13.40 2.05
C ASP A 174 10.73 -13.02 3.55
N SER A 175 11.77 -12.28 3.94
CA SER A 175 11.89 -11.67 5.26
C SER A 175 11.49 -10.20 5.20
N TRP A 176 10.42 -9.87 5.91
CA TRP A 176 10.02 -8.48 6.08
C TRP A 176 11.06 -7.65 6.82
N THR A 177 11.89 -8.25 7.67
CA THR A 177 13.05 -7.56 8.24
C THR A 177 14.03 -7.09 7.17
N ALA A 178 14.22 -7.87 6.10
CA ALA A 178 15.03 -7.44 4.96
C ALA A 178 14.32 -6.39 4.10
N ILE A 179 13.00 -6.49 3.92
CA ILE A 179 12.20 -5.43 3.29
C ILE A 179 12.33 -4.13 4.09
N ALA A 180 12.22 -4.18 5.42
CA ALA A 180 12.47 -3.07 6.34
C ALA A 180 13.85 -2.47 6.14
N GLY A 181 14.87 -3.34 6.03
CA GLY A 181 16.27 -2.95 5.85
C GLY A 181 16.52 -2.16 4.57
N LEU A 182 15.74 -2.38 3.49
CA LEU A 182 15.78 -1.50 2.31
C LEU A 182 15.41 -0.05 2.66
N HIS A 183 14.52 0.11 3.64
CA HIS A 183 14.04 1.40 4.08
C HIS A 183 14.97 2.02 5.13
N GLU A 184 15.70 1.27 5.96
CA GLU A 184 16.62 1.86 6.94
C GLU A 184 17.85 2.60 6.31
N GLY A 185 18.04 2.54 4.98
CA GLY A 185 19.04 3.33 4.26
C GLY A 185 18.74 4.85 4.18
N PRO A 186 19.67 5.67 3.65
CA PRO A 186 19.51 7.13 3.47
C PRO A 186 18.23 7.55 2.71
N TRP A 187 17.63 6.60 2.01
CA TRP A 187 16.46 6.74 1.16
C TRP A 187 15.15 6.93 1.93
N LEU A 188 14.88 6.25 3.06
CA LEU A 188 13.70 6.55 3.89
C LEU A 188 13.84 7.90 4.57
N GLY A 189 15.06 8.27 4.97
CA GLY A 189 15.34 9.63 5.42
C GLY A 189 14.99 10.66 4.33
N HIS A 190 15.30 10.38 3.07
CA HIS A 190 14.95 11.22 1.93
C HIS A 190 13.45 11.18 1.58
N TRP A 191 12.80 10.03 1.68
CA TRP A 191 11.38 9.83 1.42
C TRP A 191 10.51 10.47 2.49
N LEU A 192 10.82 10.26 3.78
CA LEU A 192 10.23 11.00 4.90
C LEU A 192 10.50 12.50 4.77
N ARG A 193 11.65 12.93 4.21
CA ARG A 193 11.91 14.35 3.85
C ARG A 193 11.05 14.86 2.70
N ARG A 194 10.69 14.02 1.72
CA ARG A 194 9.79 14.37 0.59
C ARG A 194 8.31 14.37 0.99
N LEU A 195 7.87 13.39 1.79
CA LEU A 195 6.54 13.43 2.42
C LEU A 195 6.43 14.63 3.35
N LYS A 196 7.47 14.87 4.16
CA LYS A 196 7.65 16.12 4.91
C LYS A 196 7.46 17.34 4.01
N TRP A 197 8.07 17.39 2.82
CA TRP A 197 7.90 18.55 1.92
C TRP A 197 6.50 18.70 1.33
N ARG A 198 5.83 17.60 0.95
CA ARG A 198 4.47 17.63 0.40
C ARG A 198 3.40 17.97 1.45
N PHE A 199 3.65 17.67 2.71
CA PHE A 199 2.70 17.92 3.81
C PHE A 199 3.09 19.10 4.72
N LEU A 200 4.33 19.60 4.68
CA LEU A 200 4.73 20.81 5.41
C LEU A 200 4.20 22.11 4.79
N ASP A 201 3.71 22.06 3.56
CA ASP A 201 3.00 23.20 2.98
C ASP A 201 1.61 23.40 3.65
N SER A 202 1.08 22.35 4.29
CA SER A 202 0.03 22.48 5.30
C SER A 202 0.66 22.72 6.68
N ARG A 203 0.48 23.94 7.20
CA ARG A 203 1.05 24.43 8.46
C ARG A 203 0.65 23.54 9.66
N ARG A 204 1.56 22.69 10.15
CA ARG A 204 1.72 22.33 11.59
C ARG A 204 2.98 21.48 11.81
N HIS A 205 3.94 22.04 12.55
CA HIS A 205 5.21 21.39 12.89
C HIS A 205 5.06 20.23 13.90
N GLN A 206 3.95 20.15 14.65
CA GLN A 206 3.66 19.06 15.61
C GLN A 206 3.30 17.75 14.91
N ASP A 207 2.73 17.81 13.70
CA ASP A 207 2.33 16.64 12.94
C ASP A 207 3.54 15.80 12.48
N LEU A 208 4.75 16.36 12.48
CA LEU A 208 5.96 15.70 11.96
C LEU A 208 6.54 14.66 12.92
N LEU A 209 6.51 14.95 14.22
CA LEU A 209 6.86 13.97 15.26
C LEU A 209 5.75 12.92 15.39
N TRP A 210 4.49 13.34 15.22
CA TRP A 210 3.34 12.46 15.16
C TRP A 210 3.42 11.49 13.97
N TRP A 211 3.63 11.96 12.74
CA TRP A 211 3.81 11.13 11.54
C TRP A 211 5.01 10.21 11.62
N ARG A 212 6.13 10.65 12.21
CA ARG A 212 7.30 9.78 12.43
C ARG A 212 7.03 8.71 13.47
N ARG A 213 6.20 8.97 14.48
CA ARG A 213 5.77 7.99 15.50
C ARG A 213 4.74 7.04 14.92
N LYS A 214 3.72 7.57 14.23
CA LYS A 214 2.65 6.84 13.55
C LYS A 214 3.21 5.93 12.47
N ALA A 215 4.01 6.42 11.51
CA ALA A 215 4.65 5.57 10.51
C ALA A 215 5.61 4.53 11.11
N ARG A 216 6.24 4.79 12.26
CA ARG A 216 7.07 3.79 12.98
C ARG A 216 6.22 2.75 13.71
N LEU A 217 5.12 3.15 14.32
CA LEU A 217 4.16 2.27 14.99
C LEU A 217 3.40 1.42 13.97
N GLU A 218 3.01 2.01 12.85
CA GLU A 218 2.32 1.36 11.75
C GLU A 218 3.23 0.43 10.95
N MET A 219 4.49 0.82 10.71
CA MET A 219 5.50 -0.11 10.22
C MET A 219 5.76 -1.20 11.27
N ALA A 220 5.85 -0.87 12.56
CA ALA A 220 6.00 -1.85 13.62
C ALA A 220 4.78 -2.79 13.72
N GLU A 221 3.56 -2.33 13.50
CA GLU A 221 2.35 -3.13 13.45
C GLU A 221 2.29 -4.00 12.22
N LEU A 222 2.66 -3.47 11.05
CA LEU A 222 2.91 -4.27 9.86
C LEU A 222 3.96 -5.36 10.13
N PHE A 223 5.03 -5.04 10.86
CA PHE A 223 6.04 -6.02 11.28
C PHE A 223 5.50 -7.03 12.29
N LEU A 224 4.68 -6.62 13.27
CA LEU A 224 4.07 -7.50 14.26
C LEU A 224 3.06 -8.46 13.62
N LEU A 225 2.22 -7.96 12.71
CA LEU A 225 1.22 -8.74 11.98
C LEU A 225 1.85 -9.75 11.04
N VAL A 226 2.96 -9.38 10.41
CA VAL A 226 3.76 -10.28 9.56
C VAL A 226 4.53 -11.32 10.37
N ALA A 227 5.20 -10.93 11.46
CA ALA A 227 5.98 -11.85 12.29
C ALA A 227 5.08 -12.95 12.88
N ARG A 228 3.80 -12.66 13.06
CA ARG A 228 2.77 -13.63 13.47
C ARG A 228 2.40 -14.63 12.37
N ARG A 229 2.37 -14.23 11.09
CA ARG A 229 2.12 -15.12 9.93
C ARG A 229 3.30 -16.07 9.67
N ALA A 230 4.50 -15.70 10.08
CA ALA A 230 5.72 -16.48 9.87
C ALA A 230 5.90 -17.67 10.84
N GLY A 231 5.05 -17.81 11.87
CA GLY A 231 5.00 -18.97 12.76
C GLY A 231 6.35 -19.47 13.28
N GLY A 232 6.85 -18.94 14.41
CA GLY A 232 8.06 -19.45 15.06
C GLY A 232 8.74 -18.45 16.00
N GLY A 233 9.74 -18.92 16.76
CA GLY A 233 10.48 -18.16 17.78
C GLY A 233 11.13 -16.84 17.32
N ALA A 234 11.17 -16.56 16.02
CA ALA A 234 11.53 -15.26 15.46
C ALA A 234 10.60 -14.12 15.91
N HIS A 235 9.35 -14.42 16.28
CA HIS A 235 8.39 -13.45 16.82
C HIS A 235 8.81 -12.91 18.19
N GLU A 236 9.23 -13.78 19.11
CA GLU A 236 9.69 -13.41 20.46
C GLU A 236 11.00 -12.62 20.42
N GLU A 237 11.96 -13.06 19.59
CA GLU A 237 13.24 -12.37 19.43
C GLU A 237 13.08 -10.99 18.80
N TRP A 238 12.17 -10.84 17.84
CA TRP A 238 11.88 -9.55 17.22
C TRP A 238 11.11 -8.63 18.18
N LEU A 239 10.13 -9.16 18.92
CA LEU A 239 9.43 -8.42 19.98
C LEU A 239 10.40 -7.89 21.04
N ALA A 240 11.40 -8.69 21.44
CA ALA A 240 12.44 -8.27 22.37
C ALA A 240 13.29 -7.12 21.79
N ARG A 241 13.70 -7.21 20.51
CA ARG A 241 14.47 -6.15 19.83
C ARG A 241 13.65 -4.87 19.59
N ALA A 242 12.36 -5.02 19.28
CA ALA A 242 11.44 -3.90 19.14
C ALA A 242 11.21 -3.22 20.50
N ARG A 243 11.06 -4.02 21.58
CA ARG A 243 10.98 -3.54 22.96
C ARG A 243 12.22 -2.72 23.34
N ASP A 244 13.42 -3.24 23.08
CA ASP A 244 14.67 -2.52 23.39
C ASP A 244 14.84 -1.23 22.58
N ARG A 245 14.45 -1.23 21.29
CA ARG A 245 14.56 -0.05 20.42
C ARG A 245 13.50 1.02 20.70
N LEU A 246 12.33 0.62 21.19
CA LEU A 246 11.21 1.53 21.47
C LEU A 246 11.14 1.96 22.94
N ALA A 247 11.79 1.24 23.86
CA ALA A 247 11.86 1.56 25.30
C ALA A 247 12.29 3.02 25.61
N PRO A 248 13.26 3.63 24.90
CA PRO A 248 13.62 5.04 25.13
C PRO A 248 12.52 6.05 24.75
N HIS A 249 11.49 5.61 24.02
CA HIS A 249 10.41 6.43 23.51
C HIS A 249 9.07 6.20 24.23
N ALA A 250 9.01 5.19 25.11
CA ALA A 250 7.83 4.82 25.89
C ALA A 250 7.56 5.75 27.10
N ALA A 251 8.40 6.75 27.33
CA ALA A 251 8.21 7.74 28.40
C ALA A 251 7.23 8.88 28.03
N GLY A 252 6.52 8.78 26.89
CA GLY A 252 5.40 9.65 26.52
C GLY A 252 4.04 8.98 26.83
N PRO A 253 2.91 9.66 26.61
CA PRO A 253 1.56 9.23 27.05
C PRO A 253 0.98 8.13 26.15
N ILE A 254 1.78 7.13 25.81
CA ILE A 254 1.30 5.86 25.30
C ILE A 254 1.07 5.02 26.54
N GLY A 255 -0.13 4.46 26.67
CA GLY A 255 -0.45 3.50 27.70
C GLY A 255 0.65 2.44 27.84
N SER A 256 0.82 1.93 29.06
CA SER A 256 1.71 0.84 29.41
C SER A 256 1.75 -0.25 28.33
N TRP A 257 2.88 -0.95 28.16
CA TRP A 257 2.97 -2.10 27.24
C TRP A 257 1.90 -3.19 27.50
N GLU A 258 1.34 -3.22 28.71
CA GLU A 258 0.18 -4.02 29.09
C GLU A 258 -1.08 -3.66 28.27
N GLU A 259 -1.26 -2.40 27.89
CA GLU A 259 -2.39 -1.89 27.09
C GLU A 259 -2.21 -2.24 25.60
N VAL A 260 -1.00 -2.08 25.07
CA VAL A 260 -0.67 -2.55 23.71
C VAL A 260 -0.88 -4.07 23.58
N ARG A 261 -0.45 -4.83 24.60
CA ARG A 261 -0.68 -6.28 24.66
C ARG A 261 -2.17 -6.63 24.79
N ARG A 262 -2.93 -5.90 25.60
CA ARG A 262 -4.38 -6.09 25.76
C ARG A 262 -5.14 -5.77 24.46
N ALA A 263 -4.79 -4.72 23.74
CA ALA A 263 -5.36 -4.39 22.44
C ALA A 263 -5.08 -5.50 21.39
N ALA A 264 -3.85 -6.03 21.37
CA ALA A 264 -3.49 -7.13 20.47
C ALA A 264 -4.25 -8.44 20.77
N ILE A 265 -4.45 -8.78 22.06
CA ILE A 265 -5.26 -9.94 22.50
C ILE A 265 -6.75 -9.72 22.22
N TRP A 266 -7.23 -8.48 22.35
CA TRP A 266 -8.61 -8.12 22.05
C TRP A 266 -8.93 -8.29 20.55
N CYS A 267 -8.06 -7.81 19.66
CA CYS A 267 -8.19 -8.02 18.22
C CYS A 267 -8.17 -9.50 17.82
N GLU A 268 -7.34 -10.32 18.48
CA GLU A 268 -7.26 -11.77 18.25
C GLU A 268 -8.57 -12.50 18.59
N ARG A 269 -9.21 -12.16 19.71
CA ARG A 269 -10.44 -12.83 20.16
C ARG A 269 -11.67 -12.48 19.33
N ARG A 270 -11.69 -11.30 18.69
CA ARG A 270 -12.88 -10.77 18.02
C ARG A 270 -12.88 -11.00 16.51
N PHE A 271 -11.70 -11.04 15.88
CA PHE A 271 -11.59 -11.02 14.41
C PHE A 271 -10.91 -12.25 13.81
N VAL A 272 -10.40 -13.20 14.61
CA VAL A 272 -9.64 -14.37 14.10
C VAL A 272 -10.34 -15.70 14.39
N HIS A 273 -11.30 -15.75 15.30
CA HIS A 273 -12.16 -16.92 15.49
C HIS A 273 -13.57 -16.61 14.96
N PRO A 274 -14.06 -17.28 13.91
CA PRO A 274 -15.49 -17.33 13.68
C PRO A 274 -16.10 -18.02 14.91
N VAL A 275 -17.12 -17.40 15.49
CA VAL A 275 -18.02 -18.06 16.43
C VAL A 275 -18.52 -19.32 15.73
N VAL A 276 -18.15 -20.49 16.26
CA VAL A 276 -18.90 -21.73 16.04
C VAL A 276 -20.15 -21.65 16.90
#